data_AF-A0A8S0RIM0-F1
#
_entry.id   AF-A0A8S0RIM0-F1
#
_cell.length_a   1.000
_cell.length_b   1.000
_cell.length_c   1.000
_cell.angle_alpha   90.00
_cell.angle_beta   90.00
_cell.angle_gamma   90.00
#
_symmetry.space_group_name_H-M   'P 1'
#
loop_
_entity.id
_entity.type
_entity.pdbx_description
1 polymer ?
#
loop_
_entity_poly.entity_id
_entity_poly.type
_entity_poly.pdbx_seq_one_letter_code
_entity_poly.pdbx_strand_id
1 'polypeptide(L)'
;MEEEAMLKKEEENDDEEDEKGEEEKEEKLMQKSTINRIIMEEVVGRLGNGDLKEKIEAAMAIRKLVRKSNSKSSKSVVRSRLASAGVIAPLISMLQPSFPLSAREPALLALLNLAVRNQRNKIKIVTSGAIPPLVELLKFQLGNLRELAAAAILTLSSAAPNKPTIAASGVAPLLVHVLCSGSVQGRVDAVTALYNLSSCEEDPKLVLDPEAAPPLIDLLKECKKYSKFAEKTTALLEILSNSEDGRIAITNVDGGILTLVETVEDGSLVSTAHAVGALLSLCQSSRDKYRELILREGAIPGLLRLTAEGTPEAQDRARILLDLLREPPPENRLTSSVLERIVYNFAAHVDGTDKAAETAKKLLQDVVQKSIENSLSHMQLRTSSPFKDSIN
;
A
#
# COMPACT_ATOMS: atom_id res chain seq x y z
N MET A 1 -47.45 18.25 -58.53
CA MET A 1 -47.26 19.62 -58.00
C MET A 1 -47.82 19.77 -56.59
N GLU A 2 -49.06 19.39 -56.29
CA GLU A 2 -49.59 19.50 -54.91
C GLU A 2 -48.95 18.50 -53.93
N GLU A 3 -48.67 17.27 -54.35
CA GLU A 3 -48.06 16.23 -53.51
C GLU A 3 -46.58 16.54 -53.16
N GLU A 4 -45.79 17.06 -54.12
CA GLU A 4 -44.43 17.56 -53.87
C GLU A 4 -44.39 18.81 -52.99
N ALA A 5 -45.43 19.64 -53.01
CA ALA A 5 -45.52 20.83 -52.16
C ALA A 5 -45.94 20.49 -50.73
N MET A 6 -46.62 19.34 -50.52
CA MET A 6 -47.02 18.86 -49.21
C MET A 6 -45.85 18.17 -48.50
N LEU A 7 -45.09 17.33 -49.21
CA LEU A 7 -43.88 16.68 -48.68
C LEU A 7 -42.79 17.69 -48.29
N LYS A 8 -42.57 18.75 -49.09
CA LYS A 8 -41.62 19.81 -48.73
C LYS A 8 -42.02 20.61 -47.49
N LYS A 9 -43.32 20.77 -47.24
CA LYS A 9 -43.83 21.44 -46.04
C LYS A 9 -43.71 20.57 -44.79
N GLU A 10 -43.80 19.25 -44.93
CA GLU A 10 -43.58 18.34 -43.80
C GLU A 10 -42.08 18.27 -43.44
N GLU A 11 -41.18 18.19 -44.42
CA GLU A 11 -39.72 18.25 -44.17
C GLU A 11 -39.29 19.59 -43.57
N GLU A 12 -39.78 20.74 -44.07
CA GLU A 12 -39.47 22.07 -43.49
C GLU A 12 -40.01 22.23 -42.05
N ASN A 13 -41.15 21.60 -41.71
CA ASN A 13 -41.70 21.67 -40.36
C ASN A 13 -40.93 20.77 -39.38
N ASP A 14 -40.49 19.59 -39.80
CA ASP A 14 -39.68 18.69 -38.98
C ASP A 14 -38.29 19.31 -38.70
N ASP A 15 -37.66 19.93 -39.70
CA ASP A 15 -36.40 20.67 -39.53
C ASP A 15 -36.55 21.89 -38.60
N GLU A 16 -37.67 22.63 -38.68
CA GLU A 16 -37.94 23.75 -37.76
C GLU A 16 -38.22 23.32 -36.31
N GLU A 17 -38.85 22.16 -36.09
CA GLU A 17 -39.11 21.62 -34.75
C GLU A 17 -37.81 21.11 -34.10
N ASP A 18 -36.91 20.50 -34.88
CA ASP A 18 -35.59 20.08 -34.43
C ASP A 18 -34.68 21.28 -34.12
N GLU A 19 -34.66 22.31 -34.96
CA GLU A 19 -33.90 23.57 -34.69
C GLU A 19 -34.42 24.29 -33.43
N LYS A 20 -35.75 24.43 -33.26
CA LYS A 20 -36.34 25.01 -32.03
C LYS A 20 -35.99 24.20 -30.78
N GLY A 21 -35.93 22.87 -30.90
CA GLY A 21 -35.53 21.96 -29.83
C GLY A 21 -34.04 22.07 -29.45
N GLU A 22 -33.17 22.42 -30.40
CA GLU A 22 -31.76 22.70 -30.16
C GLU A 22 -31.54 24.09 -29.54
N GLU A 23 -32.20 25.13 -30.05
CA GLU A 23 -32.14 26.49 -29.49
C GLU A 23 -32.60 26.53 -28.02
N GLU A 24 -33.70 25.85 -27.68
CA GLU A 24 -34.22 25.83 -26.31
C GLU A 24 -33.28 25.07 -25.34
N LYS A 25 -32.54 24.07 -25.84
CA LYS A 25 -31.47 23.38 -25.07
C LYS A 25 -30.26 24.29 -24.86
N GLU A 26 -29.86 25.05 -25.87
CA GLU A 26 -28.76 26.01 -25.77
C GLU A 26 -29.08 27.14 -24.80
N GLU A 27 -30.31 27.66 -24.84
CA GLU A 27 -30.76 28.72 -23.93
C GLU A 27 -30.77 28.24 -22.47
N LYS A 28 -31.30 27.04 -22.21
CA LYS A 28 -31.28 26.40 -20.87
C LYS A 28 -29.85 26.17 -20.38
N LEU A 29 -28.92 25.82 -21.28
CA LEU A 29 -27.50 25.62 -20.94
C LEU A 29 -26.81 26.95 -20.59
N MET A 30 -27.08 28.00 -21.36
CA MET A 30 -26.57 29.36 -21.13
C MET A 30 -27.09 29.95 -19.82
N GLN A 31 -28.39 29.83 -19.53
CA GLN A 31 -28.97 30.24 -18.25
C GLN A 31 -28.33 29.49 -17.08
N LYS A 32 -28.15 28.16 -17.19
CA LYS A 32 -27.49 27.34 -16.16
C LYS A 32 -26.04 27.76 -15.94
N SER A 33 -25.31 28.16 -17.00
CA SER A 33 -23.94 28.67 -16.91
C SER A 33 -23.88 30.00 -16.13
N THR A 34 -24.78 30.93 -16.44
CA THR A 34 -24.89 32.25 -15.77
C THR A 34 -25.25 32.11 -14.29
N ILE A 35 -26.24 31.26 -13.98
CA ILE A 35 -26.64 30.97 -12.59
C ILE A 35 -25.47 30.38 -11.79
N ASN A 36 -24.73 29.44 -12.38
CA ASN A 36 -23.55 28.88 -11.70
C ASN A 36 -22.47 29.93 -11.43
N ARG A 37 -22.30 30.92 -12.30
CA ARG A 37 -21.36 32.04 -12.07
C ARG A 37 -21.78 32.89 -10.88
N ILE A 38 -23.05 33.28 -10.81
CA ILE A 38 -23.59 34.08 -9.70
C ILE A 38 -23.44 33.33 -8.37
N ILE A 39 -23.80 32.05 -8.34
CA ILE A 39 -23.66 31.24 -7.11
C ILE A 39 -22.17 31.10 -6.72
N MET A 40 -21.26 30.99 -7.69
CA MET A 40 -19.82 30.95 -7.39
C MET A 40 -19.34 32.25 -6.73
N GLU A 41 -19.76 33.41 -7.23
CA GLU A 41 -19.42 34.72 -6.65
C GLU A 41 -19.98 34.87 -5.23
N GLU A 42 -21.23 34.45 -5.01
CA GLU A 42 -21.85 34.44 -3.68
C GLU A 42 -21.07 33.55 -2.70
N VAL A 43 -20.72 32.33 -3.12
CA VAL A 43 -19.94 31.38 -2.29
C VAL A 43 -18.58 31.95 -1.92
N VAL A 44 -17.90 32.62 -2.85
CA VAL A 44 -16.60 33.27 -2.59
C VAL A 44 -16.77 34.40 -1.57
N GLY A 45 -17.78 35.25 -1.74
CA GLY A 45 -18.06 36.35 -0.81
C GLY A 45 -18.37 35.86 0.60
N ARG A 46 -19.21 34.84 0.73
CA ARG A 46 -19.58 34.23 2.03
C ARG A 46 -18.40 33.53 2.71
N LEU A 47 -17.53 32.86 1.96
CA LEU A 47 -16.30 32.27 2.52
C LEU A 47 -15.30 33.32 3.03
N GLY A 48 -15.18 34.46 2.34
CA GLY A 48 -14.26 35.53 2.73
C GLY A 48 -14.77 36.33 3.93
N ASN A 49 -15.99 36.86 3.81
CA ASN A 49 -16.50 37.93 4.67
C ASN A 49 -17.65 37.49 5.58
N GLY A 50 -18.21 36.30 5.37
CA GLY A 50 -19.38 35.83 6.11
C GLY A 50 -19.07 35.47 7.56
N ASP A 51 -20.13 35.32 8.35
CA ASP A 51 -20.03 34.75 9.68
C ASP A 51 -19.70 33.24 9.65
N LEU A 52 -19.55 32.61 10.83
CA LEU A 52 -19.23 31.19 10.91
C LEU A 52 -20.24 30.31 10.15
N LYS A 53 -21.53 30.61 10.29
CA LYS A 53 -22.61 29.84 9.67
C LYS A 53 -22.57 30.00 8.16
N GLU A 54 -22.38 31.22 7.66
CA GLU A 54 -22.26 31.51 6.24
C GLU A 54 -21.03 30.85 5.62
N LYS A 55 -19.89 30.84 6.32
CA LYS A 55 -18.68 30.13 5.87
C LYS A 55 -18.91 28.62 5.77
N ILE A 56 -19.58 28.04 6.77
CA ILE A 56 -19.95 26.61 6.76
C ILE A 56 -20.87 26.29 5.59
N GLU A 57 -21.92 27.07 5.40
CA GLU A 57 -22.88 26.89 4.30
C GLU A 57 -22.21 27.06 2.93
N ALA A 58 -21.31 28.02 2.78
CA ALA A 58 -20.57 28.24 1.56
C ALA A 58 -19.59 27.08 1.24
N ALA A 59 -18.90 26.54 2.26
CA ALA A 59 -18.08 25.34 2.10
C ALA A 59 -18.92 24.12 1.64
N MET A 60 -20.12 23.94 2.20
CA MET A 60 -21.05 22.90 1.75
C MET A 60 -21.56 23.15 0.31
N ALA A 61 -21.80 24.41 -0.06
CA ALA A 61 -22.26 24.80 -1.38
C ALA A 61 -21.25 24.46 -2.49
N ILE A 62 -19.93 24.60 -2.23
CA ILE A 62 -18.87 24.17 -3.16
C ILE A 62 -19.06 22.71 -3.58
N ARG A 63 -19.32 21.81 -2.62
CA ARG A 63 -19.54 20.39 -2.91
C ARG A 63 -20.80 20.18 -3.75
N LYS A 64 -21.88 20.91 -3.46
CA LYS A 64 -23.15 20.84 -4.20
C LYS A 64 -22.97 21.31 -5.65
N LEU A 65 -22.26 22.40 -5.87
CA LEU A 65 -21.95 22.94 -7.20
C LEU A 65 -21.18 21.93 -8.06
N VAL A 66 -20.11 21.35 -7.51
CA VAL A 66 -19.32 20.34 -8.23
C VAL A 66 -20.14 19.07 -8.51
N ARG A 67 -21.04 18.65 -7.61
CA ARG A 67 -21.87 17.45 -7.82
C ARG A 67 -22.97 17.64 -8.88
N LYS A 68 -23.56 18.83 -8.99
CA LYS A 68 -24.63 19.15 -9.95
C LYS A 68 -24.18 19.18 -11.42
N SER A 69 -22.87 19.19 -11.70
CA SER A 69 -22.35 19.13 -13.06
C SER A 69 -22.56 17.74 -13.68
N ASN A 70 -23.08 17.69 -14.91
CA ASN A 70 -23.51 16.44 -15.56
C ASN A 70 -22.35 15.59 -16.10
N SER A 71 -21.19 16.19 -16.39
CA SER A 71 -20.05 15.49 -17.01
C SER A 71 -18.75 15.60 -16.22
N LYS A 72 -17.81 14.66 -16.44
CA LYS A 72 -16.47 14.68 -15.82
C LYS A 72 -15.70 15.94 -16.20
N SER A 73 -15.81 16.41 -17.45
CA SER A 73 -15.19 17.64 -17.95
C SER A 73 -15.77 18.88 -17.26
N SER A 74 -17.10 18.98 -17.16
CA SER A 74 -17.77 20.09 -16.47
C SER A 74 -17.37 20.17 -14.99
N LYS A 75 -17.30 19.02 -14.29
CA LYS A 75 -16.81 18.97 -12.90
C LYS A 75 -15.38 19.49 -12.76
N SER A 76 -14.50 19.17 -13.71
CA SER A 76 -13.11 19.66 -13.72
C SER A 76 -13.04 21.18 -13.92
N VAL A 77 -13.86 21.72 -14.83
CA VAL A 77 -13.95 23.16 -15.09
C VAL A 77 -14.44 23.91 -13.84
N VAL A 78 -15.51 23.43 -13.20
CA VAL A 78 -16.05 24.05 -11.97
C VAL A 78 -15.01 24.05 -10.85
N ARG A 79 -14.31 22.93 -10.62
CA ARG A 79 -13.21 22.86 -9.63
C ARG A 79 -12.11 23.88 -9.91
N SER A 80 -11.76 24.06 -11.18
CA SER A 80 -10.70 24.99 -11.59
C SER A 80 -11.14 26.44 -11.39
N ARG A 81 -12.37 26.78 -11.80
CA ARG A 81 -12.94 28.12 -11.61
C ARG A 81 -13.05 28.51 -10.13
N LEU A 82 -13.56 27.61 -9.29
CA LEU A 82 -13.65 27.84 -7.84
C LEU A 82 -12.28 28.07 -7.21
N ALA A 83 -11.28 27.25 -7.57
CA ALA A 83 -9.91 27.43 -7.08
C ALA A 83 -9.30 28.78 -7.54
N SER A 84 -9.49 29.15 -8.80
CA SER A 84 -9.05 30.46 -9.34
C SER A 84 -9.77 31.64 -8.70
N ALA A 85 -11.01 31.44 -8.23
CA ALA A 85 -11.78 32.45 -7.51
C ALA A 85 -11.33 32.63 -6.05
N GLY A 86 -10.27 31.94 -5.60
CA GLY A 86 -9.62 32.20 -4.32
C GLY A 86 -10.21 31.47 -3.12
N VAL A 87 -11.10 30.48 -3.30
CA VAL A 87 -11.74 29.77 -2.18
C VAL A 87 -10.79 28.90 -1.34
N ILE A 88 -9.61 28.56 -1.87
CA ILE A 88 -8.67 27.62 -1.20
C ILE A 88 -8.16 28.18 0.14
N ALA A 89 -7.71 29.45 0.17
CA ALA A 89 -7.13 30.02 1.38
C ALA A 89 -8.14 30.18 2.53
N PRO A 90 -9.38 30.70 2.30
CA PRO A 90 -10.42 30.70 3.32
C PRO A 90 -10.74 29.30 3.87
N LEU A 91 -10.81 28.28 3.00
CA LEU A 91 -11.07 26.90 3.42
C LEU A 91 -9.93 26.34 4.30
N ILE A 92 -8.66 26.65 3.98
CA ILE A 92 -7.52 26.24 4.81
C ILE A 92 -7.55 26.96 6.17
N SER A 93 -7.95 28.23 6.21
CA SER A 93 -8.11 28.99 7.46
C SER A 93 -9.16 28.35 8.39
N MET A 94 -10.25 27.83 7.82
CA MET A 94 -11.29 27.11 8.58
C MET A 94 -10.80 25.78 9.19
N LEU A 95 -9.65 25.24 8.76
CA LEU A 95 -9.04 24.03 9.35
C LEU A 95 -8.15 24.33 10.57
N GLN A 96 -7.82 25.60 10.81
CA GLN A 96 -6.87 25.97 11.86
C GLN A 96 -7.43 25.67 13.26
N PRO A 97 -6.56 25.39 14.25
CA PRO A 97 -6.96 25.19 15.63
C PRO A 97 -7.81 26.34 16.21
N SER A 98 -7.52 27.57 15.79
CA SER A 98 -8.25 28.79 16.17
C SER A 98 -9.66 28.90 15.61
N PHE A 99 -10.03 28.08 14.63
CA PHE A 99 -11.37 28.05 14.03
C PHE A 99 -12.26 27.00 14.72
N PRO A 100 -13.57 27.27 14.90
CA PRO A 100 -14.50 26.31 15.51
C PRO A 100 -14.51 24.95 14.81
N LEU A 101 -14.58 23.87 15.60
CA LEU A 101 -14.56 22.48 15.11
C LEU A 101 -15.65 22.19 14.07
N SER A 102 -16.83 22.81 14.21
CA SER A 102 -17.96 22.66 13.27
C SER A 102 -17.65 23.08 11.83
N ALA A 103 -16.62 23.92 11.62
CA ALA A 103 -16.21 24.36 10.30
C ALA A 103 -15.22 23.41 9.61
N ARG A 104 -14.52 22.54 10.35
CA ARG A 104 -13.39 21.76 9.83
C ARG A 104 -13.81 20.69 8.84
N GLU A 105 -14.86 19.93 9.16
CA GLU A 105 -15.36 18.88 8.28
C GLU A 105 -15.92 19.45 6.96
N PRO A 106 -16.81 20.47 6.96
CA PRO A 106 -17.27 21.12 5.73
C PRO A 106 -16.12 21.67 4.88
N ALA A 107 -15.15 22.33 5.51
CA ALA A 107 -14.00 22.90 4.81
C ALA A 107 -13.10 21.82 4.18
N LEU A 108 -12.82 20.74 4.93
CA LEU A 108 -11.99 19.64 4.46
C LEU A 108 -12.64 18.88 3.31
N LEU A 109 -13.95 18.65 3.40
CA LEU A 109 -14.73 18.06 2.31
C LEU A 109 -14.74 18.95 1.07
N ALA A 110 -14.83 20.27 1.22
CA ALA A 110 -14.74 21.21 0.10
C ALA A 110 -13.36 21.12 -0.58
N LEU A 111 -12.27 21.17 0.19
CA LEU A 111 -10.90 21.03 -0.32
C LEU A 111 -10.69 19.69 -1.05
N LEU A 112 -11.15 18.58 -0.48
CA LEU A 112 -11.14 17.27 -1.12
C LEU A 112 -11.87 17.29 -2.47
N ASN A 113 -13.07 17.87 -2.52
CA ASN A 113 -13.83 17.96 -3.77
C ASN A 113 -13.14 18.84 -4.82
N LEU A 114 -12.40 19.89 -4.41
CA LEU A 114 -11.59 20.71 -5.30
C LEU A 114 -10.35 19.97 -5.84
N ALA A 115 -9.74 19.10 -5.03
CA ALA A 115 -8.51 18.37 -5.35
C ALA A 115 -8.75 17.14 -6.23
N VAL A 116 -9.86 16.43 -6.05
CA VAL A 116 -10.15 15.16 -6.74
C VAL A 116 -10.10 15.34 -8.26
N ARG A 117 -9.21 14.57 -8.91
CA ARG A 117 -8.97 14.58 -10.37
C ARG A 117 -8.56 15.95 -10.94
N ASN A 118 -8.00 16.84 -10.12
CA ASN A 118 -7.48 18.13 -10.58
C ASN A 118 -6.06 18.37 -10.04
N GLN A 119 -5.06 18.14 -10.90
CA GLN A 119 -3.65 18.21 -10.52
C GLN A 119 -3.23 19.62 -10.07
N ARG A 120 -3.68 20.65 -10.79
CA ARG A 120 -3.35 22.05 -10.46
C ARG A 120 -3.88 22.43 -9.08
N ASN A 121 -5.11 22.01 -8.77
CA ASN A 121 -5.72 22.28 -7.47
C ASN A 121 -4.98 21.54 -6.34
N LYS A 122 -4.58 20.27 -6.53
CA LYS A 122 -3.78 19.55 -5.53
C LYS A 122 -2.50 20.31 -5.17
N ILE A 123 -1.77 20.79 -6.18
CA ILE A 123 -0.53 21.55 -6.00
C ILE A 123 -0.84 22.89 -5.31
N LYS A 124 -1.89 23.58 -5.74
CA LYS A 124 -2.28 24.87 -5.15
C LYS A 124 -2.68 24.74 -3.68
N ILE A 125 -3.38 23.67 -3.30
CA ILE A 125 -3.78 23.42 -1.91
C ILE A 125 -2.55 23.23 -1.01
N VAL A 126 -1.57 22.43 -1.44
CA VAL A 126 -0.32 22.22 -0.67
C VAL A 126 0.50 23.50 -0.58
N THR A 127 0.72 24.19 -1.70
CA THR A 127 1.47 25.46 -1.74
C THR A 127 0.77 26.61 -1.01
N SER A 128 -0.54 26.50 -0.72
CA SER A 128 -1.29 27.45 0.10
C SER A 128 -1.27 27.11 1.60
N GLY A 129 -0.44 26.15 2.03
CA GLY A 129 -0.22 25.86 3.45
C GLY A 129 -1.24 24.89 4.07
N ALA A 130 -1.82 23.98 3.29
CA ALA A 130 -2.80 23.01 3.83
C ALA A 130 -2.17 21.91 4.71
N ILE A 131 -0.87 21.64 4.60
CA ILE A 131 -0.25 20.48 5.28
C ILE A 131 -0.24 20.61 6.81
N PRO A 132 0.22 21.71 7.42
CA PRO A 132 0.21 21.84 8.89
C PRO A 132 -1.16 21.62 9.55
N PRO A 133 -2.28 22.22 9.10
CA PRO A 133 -3.59 21.94 9.72
C PRO A 133 -4.07 20.51 9.48
N LEU A 134 -3.71 19.87 8.35
CA LEU A 134 -4.03 18.45 8.13
C LEU A 134 -3.28 17.53 9.07
N VAL A 135 -2.00 17.83 9.37
CA VAL A 135 -1.21 17.12 10.38
C VAL A 135 -1.86 17.25 11.77
N GLU A 136 -2.33 18.44 12.14
CA GLU A 136 -3.05 18.63 13.40
C GLU A 136 -4.35 17.81 13.48
N LEU A 137 -5.10 17.69 12.39
CA LEU A 137 -6.31 16.85 12.35
C LEU A 137 -6.01 15.36 12.43
N LEU A 138 -4.87 14.92 11.88
CA LEU A 138 -4.42 13.53 11.96
C LEU A 138 -4.05 13.11 13.40
N LYS A 139 -3.70 14.07 14.27
CA LYS A 139 -3.39 13.80 15.70
C LYS A 139 -4.62 13.50 16.56
N PHE A 140 -5.84 13.68 16.04
CA PHE A 140 -7.05 13.37 16.79
C PHE A 140 -7.09 11.87 17.07
N GLN A 141 -7.52 11.43 18.26
CA GLN A 141 -7.40 10.00 18.62
C GLN A 141 -8.38 9.12 17.83
N LEU A 142 -9.61 9.57 17.63
CA LEU A 142 -10.65 8.85 16.89
C LEU A 142 -11.61 9.84 16.22
N GLY A 143 -12.23 9.41 15.12
CA GLY A 143 -13.36 10.11 14.51
C GLY A 143 -13.17 10.50 13.05
N ASN A 144 -14.29 10.92 12.44
CA ASN A 144 -14.39 11.21 11.01
C ASN A 144 -13.35 12.23 10.52
N LEU A 145 -13.00 13.23 11.33
CA LEU A 145 -12.03 14.26 10.95
C LEU A 145 -10.63 13.70 10.69
N ARG A 146 -10.18 12.71 11.49
CA ARG A 146 -8.88 12.06 11.31
C ARG A 146 -8.84 11.30 9.97
N GLU A 147 -9.88 10.52 9.69
CA GLU A 147 -9.97 9.75 8.45
C GLU A 147 -10.15 10.66 7.23
N LEU A 148 -10.92 11.74 7.35
CA LEU A 148 -11.02 12.76 6.30
C LEU A 148 -9.68 13.44 6.05
N ALA A 149 -8.86 13.67 7.08
CA ALA A 149 -7.51 14.20 6.92
C ALA A 149 -6.61 13.19 6.20
N ALA A 150 -6.69 11.89 6.53
CA ALA A 150 -5.99 10.83 5.80
C ALA A 150 -6.41 10.79 4.31
N ALA A 151 -7.70 10.89 4.01
CA ALA A 151 -8.22 10.97 2.65
C ALA A 151 -7.70 12.22 1.89
N ALA A 152 -7.52 13.35 2.60
CA ALA A 152 -6.93 14.56 2.03
C ALA A 152 -5.45 14.37 1.72
N ILE A 153 -4.66 13.80 2.65
CA ILE A 153 -3.25 13.47 2.41
C ILE A 153 -3.10 12.49 1.25
N LEU A 154 -3.94 11.45 1.17
CA LEU A 154 -4.03 10.55 0.03
C LEU A 154 -4.24 11.33 -1.29
N THR A 155 -5.26 12.18 -1.32
CA THR A 155 -5.63 12.91 -2.54
C THR A 155 -4.52 13.85 -2.98
N LEU A 156 -3.89 14.55 -2.04
CA LEU A 156 -2.83 15.52 -2.31
C LEU A 156 -1.50 14.86 -2.69
N SER A 157 -1.13 13.74 -2.05
CA SER A 157 0.11 12.99 -2.31
C SER A 157 0.14 12.30 -3.68
N SER A 158 -1.02 12.10 -4.30
CA SER A 158 -1.08 11.59 -5.68
C SER A 158 -0.51 12.56 -6.73
N ALA A 159 -0.17 13.79 -6.34
CA ALA A 159 0.55 14.73 -7.18
C ALA A 159 2.06 14.68 -6.87
N ALA A 160 2.88 14.29 -7.84
CA ALA A 160 4.33 14.18 -7.65
C ALA A 160 4.99 15.44 -7.01
N PRO A 161 4.67 16.68 -7.42
CA PRO A 161 5.27 17.88 -6.81
C PRO A 161 4.91 18.09 -5.33
N ASN A 162 3.86 17.43 -4.83
CA ASN A 162 3.45 17.56 -3.43
C ASN A 162 4.17 16.55 -2.51
N LYS A 163 4.67 15.44 -3.07
CA LYS A 163 5.20 14.32 -2.27
C LYS A 163 6.33 14.74 -1.34
N PRO A 164 7.35 15.52 -1.75
CA PRO A 164 8.45 15.89 -0.87
C PRO A 164 7.97 16.71 0.34
N THR A 165 7.11 17.70 0.10
CA THR A 165 6.54 18.55 1.15
C THR A 165 5.69 17.75 2.14
N ILE A 166 4.91 16.79 1.65
CA ILE A 166 4.07 15.95 2.52
C ILE A 166 4.94 14.95 3.28
N ALA A 167 5.89 14.29 2.63
CA ALA A 167 6.78 13.32 3.28
C ALA A 167 7.58 13.96 4.43
N ALA A 168 8.10 15.18 4.23
CA ALA A 168 8.84 15.93 5.24
C ALA A 168 7.98 16.46 6.40
N SER A 169 6.65 16.35 6.34
CA SER A 169 5.74 16.95 7.33
C SER A 169 5.44 16.06 8.55
N GLY A 170 6.01 14.85 8.62
CA GLY A 170 5.79 13.93 9.73
C GLY A 170 4.41 13.25 9.71
N VAL A 171 3.74 13.19 8.55
CA VAL A 171 2.43 12.51 8.43
C VAL A 171 2.52 10.99 8.53
N ALA A 172 3.69 10.38 8.24
CA ALA A 172 3.79 8.93 8.11
C ALA A 172 3.43 8.17 9.40
N PRO A 173 3.97 8.52 10.60
CA PRO A 173 3.54 7.87 11.84
C PRO A 173 2.04 8.04 12.13
N LEU A 174 1.48 9.22 11.81
CA LEU A 174 0.05 9.48 12.01
C LEU A 174 -0.83 8.65 11.06
N LEU A 175 -0.38 8.40 9.83
CA LEU A 175 -1.06 7.50 8.91
C LEU A 175 -0.98 6.04 9.38
N VAL A 176 0.12 5.63 10.02
CA VAL A 176 0.21 4.31 10.68
C VAL A 176 -0.81 4.22 11.82
N HIS A 177 -1.01 5.25 12.63
CA HIS A 177 -2.05 5.25 13.66
C HIS A 177 -3.47 5.08 13.07
N VAL A 178 -3.74 5.70 11.92
CA VAL A 178 -5.01 5.50 11.18
C VAL A 178 -5.11 4.07 10.66
N LEU A 179 -4.00 3.50 10.19
CA LEU A 179 -3.95 2.12 9.72
C LEU A 179 -4.25 1.10 10.84
N CYS A 180 -3.79 1.35 12.06
CA CYS A 180 -4.03 0.48 13.21
C CYS A 180 -5.46 0.58 13.75
N SER A 181 -6.05 1.79 13.79
CA SER A 181 -7.28 2.07 14.55
C SER A 181 -8.43 2.69 13.74
N GLY A 182 -8.26 2.89 12.44
CA GLY A 182 -9.29 3.47 11.57
C GLY A 182 -10.30 2.44 11.05
N SER A 183 -11.37 2.97 10.46
CA SER A 183 -12.34 2.20 9.67
C SER A 183 -11.66 1.51 8.48
N VAL A 184 -12.34 0.54 7.85
CA VAL A 184 -11.84 -0.12 6.64
C VAL A 184 -11.44 0.90 5.57
N GLN A 185 -12.25 1.94 5.35
CA GLN A 185 -11.93 2.99 4.40
C GLN A 185 -10.74 3.84 4.85
N GLY A 186 -10.69 4.22 6.13
CA GLY A 186 -9.56 4.97 6.70
C GLY A 186 -8.23 4.22 6.56
N ARG A 187 -8.24 2.90 6.79
CA ARG A 187 -7.07 2.02 6.58
C ARG A 187 -6.64 1.98 5.12
N VAL A 188 -7.58 1.78 4.19
CA VAL A 188 -7.30 1.79 2.74
C VAL A 188 -6.72 3.13 2.29
N ASP A 189 -7.26 4.23 2.80
CA ASP A 189 -6.78 5.57 2.49
C ASP A 189 -5.37 5.80 3.03
N ALA A 190 -5.09 5.33 4.26
CA ALA A 190 -3.77 5.40 4.88
C ALA A 190 -2.72 4.59 4.11
N VAL A 191 -3.00 3.33 3.73
CA VAL A 191 -2.12 2.50 2.89
C VAL A 191 -1.80 3.22 1.59
N THR A 192 -2.82 3.76 0.92
CA THR A 192 -2.63 4.41 -0.37
C THR A 192 -1.84 5.72 -0.23
N ALA A 193 -2.05 6.48 0.84
CA ALA A 193 -1.27 7.66 1.15
C ALA A 193 0.21 7.32 1.41
N LEU A 194 0.48 6.33 2.28
CA LEU A 194 1.84 5.88 2.58
C LEU A 194 2.57 5.40 1.32
N TYR A 195 1.90 4.65 0.44
CA TYR A 195 2.47 4.22 -0.84
C TYR A 195 2.78 5.39 -1.79
N ASN A 196 1.89 6.40 -1.88
CA ASN A 196 2.17 7.58 -2.69
C ASN A 196 3.42 8.32 -2.19
N LEU A 197 3.64 8.34 -0.87
CA LEU A 197 4.78 8.99 -0.24
C LEU A 197 6.07 8.17 -0.35
N SER A 198 6.00 6.83 -0.33
CA SER A 198 7.17 5.97 -0.50
C SER A 198 7.79 6.03 -1.90
N SER A 199 6.99 6.40 -2.90
CA SER A 199 7.44 6.64 -4.28
C SER A 199 7.95 8.07 -4.51
N CYS A 200 8.47 8.71 -3.47
CA CYS A 200 9.21 9.96 -3.56
C CYS A 200 10.69 9.63 -3.80
N GLU A 201 11.25 10.08 -4.93
CA GLU A 201 12.66 9.83 -5.29
C GLU A 201 13.63 10.79 -4.58
N GLU A 202 13.12 11.91 -4.05
CA GLU A 202 13.89 12.87 -3.27
C GLU A 202 13.94 12.45 -1.78
N ASP A 203 15.16 12.29 -1.28
CA ASP A 203 15.66 11.83 0.03
C ASP A 203 14.88 12.32 1.30
N PRO A 204 14.91 11.58 2.43
CA PRO A 204 15.20 10.16 2.58
C PRO A 204 14.00 9.27 2.31
N LYS A 205 14.29 8.00 1.96
CA LYS A 205 13.29 6.94 1.80
C LYS A 205 12.35 6.91 3.00
N LEU A 206 11.06 6.75 2.74
CA LEU A 206 10.03 6.63 3.77
C LEU A 206 10.41 5.54 4.79
N VAL A 207 10.62 5.95 6.03
CA VAL A 207 10.77 5.02 7.16
C VAL A 207 9.38 4.77 7.73
N LEU A 208 8.95 3.50 7.68
CA LEU A 208 7.69 3.05 8.23
C LEU A 208 7.90 2.47 9.62
N ASP A 209 6.98 2.78 10.52
CA ASP A 209 6.94 2.19 11.85
C ASP A 209 6.61 0.68 11.76
N PRO A 210 7.35 -0.22 12.44
CA PRO A 210 7.05 -1.65 12.50
C PRO A 210 5.61 -1.99 12.92
N GLU A 211 4.94 -1.12 13.67
CA GLU A 211 3.52 -1.27 14.03
C GLU A 211 2.58 -1.29 12.82
N ALA A 212 3.06 -0.88 11.63
CA ALA A 212 2.30 -0.99 10.40
C ALA A 212 2.19 -2.45 9.89
N ALA A 213 3.07 -3.38 10.28
CA ALA A 213 3.09 -4.72 9.71
C ALA A 213 1.80 -5.52 9.97
N PRO A 214 1.26 -5.63 11.21
CA PRO A 214 0.02 -6.38 11.45
C PRO A 214 -1.18 -5.92 10.60
N PRO A 215 -1.58 -4.64 10.60
CA PRO A 215 -2.73 -4.22 9.79
C PRO A 215 -2.48 -4.30 8.28
N LEU A 216 -1.23 -4.16 7.80
CA LEU A 216 -0.91 -4.39 6.38
C LEU A 216 -1.11 -5.85 5.99
N ILE A 217 -0.66 -6.79 6.82
CA ILE A 217 -0.83 -8.23 6.58
C ILE A 217 -2.32 -8.60 6.62
N ASP A 218 -3.08 -8.12 7.60
CA ASP A 218 -4.52 -8.40 7.70
C ASP A 218 -5.27 -7.92 6.45
N LEU A 219 -5.01 -6.68 6.00
CA LEU A 219 -5.60 -6.16 4.77
C LEU A 219 -5.17 -6.93 3.52
N LEU A 220 -3.94 -7.45 3.49
CA LEU A 220 -3.44 -8.28 2.38
C LEU A 220 -4.08 -9.67 2.37
N LYS A 221 -4.45 -10.24 3.53
CA LYS A 221 -5.23 -11.48 3.63
C LYS A 221 -6.64 -11.31 3.07
N GLU A 222 -7.28 -10.18 3.34
CA GLU A 222 -8.66 -9.91 2.93
C GLU A 222 -8.82 -9.54 1.45
N CYS A 223 -7.75 -9.07 0.81
CA CYS A 223 -7.80 -8.57 -0.56
C CYS A 223 -7.29 -9.60 -1.60
N LYS A 224 -7.72 -9.43 -2.85
CA LYS A 224 -7.21 -10.20 -3.98
C LYS A 224 -5.74 -9.82 -4.24
N LYS A 225 -4.83 -10.81 -4.24
CA LYS A 225 -3.37 -10.60 -4.36
C LYS A 225 -2.94 -9.93 -5.67
N TYR A 226 -3.73 -10.07 -6.74
CA TYR A 226 -3.53 -9.41 -8.04
C TYR A 226 -4.11 -7.99 -8.13
N SER A 227 -4.73 -7.48 -7.08
CA SER A 227 -5.36 -6.15 -7.10
C SER A 227 -4.34 -5.02 -7.04
N LYS A 228 -4.71 -3.86 -7.58
CA LYS A 228 -3.93 -2.61 -7.40
C LYS A 228 -3.78 -2.19 -5.95
N PHE A 229 -4.62 -2.70 -5.04
CA PHE A 229 -4.47 -2.46 -3.61
C PHE A 229 -3.38 -3.34 -3.03
N ALA A 230 -3.37 -4.65 -3.35
CA ALA A 230 -2.30 -5.58 -2.96
C ALA A 230 -0.92 -5.09 -3.38
N GLU A 231 -0.77 -4.56 -4.61
CA GLU A 231 0.49 -3.94 -5.07
C GLU A 231 1.03 -2.89 -4.08
N LYS A 232 0.14 -2.04 -3.53
CA LYS A 232 0.52 -0.98 -2.59
C LYS A 232 0.87 -1.54 -1.23
N THR A 233 0.04 -2.44 -0.71
CA THR A 233 0.22 -3.06 0.60
C THR A 233 1.51 -3.86 0.64
N THR A 234 1.79 -4.67 -0.38
CA THR A 234 3.01 -5.48 -0.45
C THR A 234 4.26 -4.62 -0.64
N ALA A 235 4.19 -3.52 -1.39
CA ALA A 235 5.31 -2.57 -1.47
C ALA A 235 5.68 -1.95 -0.12
N LEU A 236 4.68 -1.64 0.73
CA LEU A 236 4.93 -1.15 2.09
C LEU A 236 5.54 -2.24 3.00
N LEU A 237 5.13 -3.50 2.83
CA LEU A 237 5.73 -4.64 3.54
C LEU A 237 7.20 -4.87 3.13
N GLU A 238 7.54 -4.70 1.85
CA GLU A 238 8.94 -4.73 1.40
C GLU A 238 9.75 -3.57 2.00
N ILE A 239 9.16 -2.38 2.12
CA ILE A 239 9.85 -1.26 2.78
C ILE A 239 10.13 -1.60 4.25
N LEU A 240 9.16 -2.15 4.97
CA LEU A 240 9.32 -2.57 6.37
C LEU A 240 10.42 -3.64 6.53
N SER A 241 10.50 -4.61 5.62
CA SER A 241 11.49 -5.69 5.69
C SER A 241 12.94 -5.19 5.54
N ASN A 242 13.17 -3.95 5.08
CA ASN A 242 14.51 -3.36 5.03
C ASN A 242 15.07 -3.01 6.42
N SER A 243 14.25 -3.04 7.47
CA SER A 243 14.67 -2.83 8.87
C SER A 243 14.57 -4.12 9.69
N GLU A 244 15.40 -4.29 10.73
CA GLU A 244 15.31 -5.47 11.60
C GLU A 244 13.97 -5.53 12.34
N ASP A 245 13.53 -4.42 12.92
CA ASP A 245 12.26 -4.35 13.63
C ASP A 245 11.07 -4.64 12.72
N GLY A 246 11.09 -4.13 11.47
CA GLY A 246 10.07 -4.42 10.49
C GLY A 246 10.07 -5.89 10.04
N ARG A 247 11.25 -6.52 9.89
CA ARG A 247 11.34 -7.98 9.65
C ARG A 247 10.74 -8.78 10.80
N ILE A 248 11.10 -8.45 12.04
CA ILE A 248 10.56 -9.10 13.23
C ILE A 248 9.03 -8.93 13.27
N ALA A 249 8.53 -7.71 13.04
CA ALA A 249 7.10 -7.42 13.05
C ALA A 249 6.35 -8.22 11.98
N ILE A 250 6.86 -8.31 10.75
CA ILE A 250 6.26 -9.13 9.68
C ILE A 250 6.18 -10.60 10.10
N THR A 251 7.25 -11.15 10.71
CA THR A 251 7.29 -12.57 11.09
C THR A 251 6.51 -12.92 12.35
N ASN A 252 6.27 -11.94 13.23
CA ASN A 252 5.50 -12.16 14.45
C ASN A 252 3.99 -12.14 14.21
N VAL A 253 3.55 -11.62 13.07
CA VAL A 253 2.13 -11.67 12.67
C VAL A 253 1.78 -13.07 12.23
N ASP A 254 0.73 -13.64 12.82
CA ASP A 254 0.21 -14.95 12.44
C ASP A 254 -0.06 -15.02 10.93
N GLY A 255 0.48 -16.02 10.25
CA GLY A 255 0.40 -16.14 8.79
C GLY A 255 1.07 -15.01 7.99
N GLY A 256 1.97 -14.21 8.58
CA GLY A 256 2.65 -13.10 7.89
C GLY A 256 3.52 -13.57 6.72
N ILE A 257 4.35 -14.60 6.94
CA ILE A 257 5.16 -15.21 5.87
C ILE A 257 4.27 -15.92 4.86
N LEU A 258 3.27 -16.67 5.30
CA LEU A 258 2.30 -17.32 4.42
C LEU A 258 1.64 -16.32 3.48
N THR A 259 1.18 -15.18 4.01
CA THR A 259 0.54 -14.12 3.21
C THR A 259 1.46 -13.59 2.11
N LEU A 260 2.76 -13.47 2.37
CA LEU A 260 3.76 -13.10 1.36
C LEU A 260 3.98 -14.22 0.34
N VAL A 261 4.03 -15.48 0.76
CA VAL A 261 4.15 -16.65 -0.12
C VAL A 261 2.94 -16.77 -1.04
N GLU A 262 1.72 -16.68 -0.52
CA GLU A 262 0.49 -16.63 -1.33
C GLU A 262 0.52 -15.45 -2.32
N THR A 263 1.13 -14.33 -1.95
CA THR A 263 1.26 -13.17 -2.85
C THR A 263 2.29 -13.42 -3.96
N VAL A 264 3.35 -14.19 -3.69
CA VAL A 264 4.27 -14.67 -4.75
C VAL A 264 3.53 -15.60 -5.70
N GLU A 265 2.57 -16.38 -5.20
CA GLU A 265 1.82 -17.32 -6.02
C GLU A 265 0.74 -16.62 -6.88
N ASP A 266 -0.16 -15.87 -6.26
CA ASP A 266 -1.38 -15.37 -6.93
C ASP A 266 -1.35 -13.86 -7.20
N GLY A 267 -0.20 -13.22 -7.01
CA GLY A 267 -0.02 -11.78 -7.18
C GLY A 267 -0.02 -11.29 -8.63
N SER A 268 -0.13 -9.98 -8.80
CA SER A 268 0.19 -9.33 -10.07
C SER A 268 1.71 -9.28 -10.24
N LEU A 269 2.21 -8.99 -11.44
CA LEU A 269 3.66 -8.81 -11.69
C LEU A 269 4.34 -7.83 -10.72
N VAL A 270 3.58 -6.85 -10.21
CA VAL A 270 4.10 -5.85 -9.26
C VAL A 270 4.04 -6.39 -7.83
N SER A 271 2.92 -6.98 -7.39
CA SER A 271 2.84 -7.50 -6.02
C SER A 271 3.73 -8.73 -5.80
N THR A 272 3.93 -9.59 -6.80
CA THR A 272 4.88 -10.71 -6.72
C THR A 272 6.31 -10.22 -6.57
N ALA A 273 6.72 -9.18 -7.32
CA ALA A 273 8.05 -8.59 -7.23
C ALA A 273 8.35 -8.00 -5.83
N HIS A 274 7.37 -7.33 -5.23
CA HIS A 274 7.47 -6.82 -3.87
C HIS A 274 7.45 -7.94 -2.82
N ALA A 275 6.61 -8.97 -3.01
CA ALA A 275 6.52 -10.10 -2.07
C ALA A 275 7.83 -10.90 -2.04
N VAL A 276 8.40 -11.22 -3.21
CA VAL A 276 9.71 -11.89 -3.28
C VAL A 276 10.83 -11.01 -2.73
N GLY A 277 10.76 -9.68 -2.94
CA GLY A 277 11.69 -8.72 -2.33
C GLY A 277 11.64 -8.74 -0.80
N ALA A 278 10.44 -8.79 -0.22
CA ALA A 278 10.26 -8.88 1.22
C ALA A 278 10.83 -10.19 1.80
N LEU A 279 10.52 -11.33 1.17
CA LEU A 279 11.04 -12.66 1.56
C LEU A 279 12.57 -12.76 1.38
N LEU A 280 13.10 -12.16 0.31
CA LEU A 280 14.53 -12.10 0.06
C LEU A 280 15.25 -11.28 1.13
N SER A 281 14.73 -10.11 1.49
CA SER A 281 15.30 -9.27 2.56
C SER A 281 15.33 -10.00 3.92
N LEU A 282 14.28 -10.75 4.24
CA LEU A 282 14.25 -11.65 5.40
C LEU A 282 15.42 -12.64 5.33
N CYS A 283 15.49 -13.47 4.29
CA CYS A 283 16.54 -14.49 4.15
C CYS A 283 17.97 -13.92 4.09
N GLN A 284 18.18 -12.78 3.44
CA GLN A 284 19.49 -12.14 3.35
C GLN A 284 19.96 -11.60 4.71
N SER A 285 19.03 -11.12 5.54
CA SER A 285 19.38 -10.61 6.88
C SER A 285 19.85 -11.72 7.82
N SER A 286 19.18 -12.86 7.82
CA SER A 286 19.51 -14.00 8.68
C SER A 286 18.93 -15.29 8.12
N ARG A 287 19.69 -15.93 7.23
CA ARG A 287 19.31 -17.17 6.56
C ARG A 287 18.82 -18.23 7.54
N ASP A 288 19.56 -18.50 8.62
CA ASP A 288 19.24 -19.56 9.58
C ASP A 288 17.91 -19.33 10.30
N LYS A 289 17.53 -18.06 10.50
CA LYS A 289 16.30 -17.66 11.17
C LYS A 289 15.08 -17.79 10.25
N TYR A 290 15.20 -17.31 9.01
CA TYR A 290 14.03 -17.12 8.13
C TYR A 290 13.84 -18.24 7.11
N ARG A 291 14.90 -18.99 6.78
CA ARG A 291 14.84 -20.06 5.78
C ARG A 291 13.77 -21.10 6.08
N GLU A 292 13.80 -21.68 7.27
CA GLU A 292 12.85 -22.74 7.66
C GLU A 292 11.42 -22.23 7.69
N LEU A 293 11.21 -20.98 8.14
CA LEU A 293 9.90 -20.35 8.15
C LEU A 293 9.33 -20.21 6.73
N ILE A 294 10.15 -19.76 5.77
CA ILE A 294 9.74 -19.61 4.36
C ILE A 294 9.47 -20.96 3.69
N LEU A 295 10.29 -21.97 3.99
CA LEU A 295 10.11 -23.32 3.44
C LEU A 295 8.84 -24.00 3.95
N ARG A 296 8.50 -23.82 5.24
CA ARG A 296 7.29 -24.38 5.84
C ARG A 296 6.00 -23.90 5.20
N GLU A 297 5.98 -22.63 4.77
CA GLU A 297 4.83 -22.06 4.07
C GLU A 297 4.77 -22.44 2.59
N GLY A 298 5.71 -23.25 2.09
CA GLY A 298 5.63 -23.82 0.73
C GLY A 298 6.08 -22.89 -0.38
N ALA A 299 7.02 -21.96 -0.16
CA ALA A 299 7.41 -20.94 -1.15
C ALA A 299 7.99 -21.46 -2.49
N ILE A 300 8.48 -22.71 -2.56
CA ILE A 300 9.27 -23.22 -3.69
C ILE A 300 8.52 -23.22 -5.04
N PRO A 301 7.29 -23.74 -5.15
CA PRO A 301 6.58 -23.79 -6.44
C PRO A 301 6.32 -22.39 -7.01
N GLY A 302 5.86 -21.45 -6.17
CA GLY A 302 5.66 -20.05 -6.56
C GLY A 302 6.94 -19.38 -7.03
N LEU A 303 8.05 -19.58 -6.32
CA LEU A 303 9.36 -19.03 -6.70
C LEU A 303 9.87 -19.62 -8.02
N LEU A 304 9.75 -20.93 -8.24
CA LEU A 304 10.14 -21.58 -9.49
C LEU A 304 9.33 -21.03 -10.67
N ARG A 305 8.01 -20.90 -10.52
CA ARG A 305 7.16 -20.25 -11.53
C ARG A 305 7.62 -18.82 -11.81
N LEU A 306 7.91 -18.05 -10.76
CA LEU A 306 8.36 -16.67 -10.87
C LEU A 306 9.69 -16.54 -11.64
N THR A 307 10.59 -17.52 -11.56
CA THR A 307 11.84 -17.50 -12.35
C THR A 307 11.64 -17.62 -13.86
N ALA A 308 10.49 -18.13 -14.31
CA ALA A 308 10.14 -18.29 -15.71
C ALA A 308 9.21 -17.18 -16.23
N GLU A 309 8.26 -16.74 -15.39
CA GLU A 309 7.14 -15.88 -15.82
C GLU A 309 7.18 -14.46 -15.22
N GLY A 310 8.10 -14.19 -14.28
CA GLY A 310 8.21 -12.90 -13.61
C GLY A 310 8.80 -11.79 -14.48
N THR A 311 8.78 -10.55 -13.97
CA THR A 311 9.61 -9.46 -14.52
C THR A 311 11.09 -9.80 -14.35
N PRO A 312 12.03 -9.21 -15.13
CA PRO A 312 13.46 -9.50 -14.98
C PRO A 312 13.96 -9.33 -13.54
N GLU A 313 13.54 -8.25 -12.88
CA GLU A 313 13.86 -8.02 -11.47
C GLU A 313 13.30 -9.10 -10.53
N ALA A 314 12.04 -9.52 -10.74
CA ALA A 314 11.43 -10.56 -9.92
C ALA A 314 12.07 -11.94 -10.17
N GLN A 315 12.45 -12.24 -11.42
CA GLN A 315 13.17 -13.46 -11.78
C GLN A 315 14.53 -13.54 -11.07
N ASP A 316 15.29 -12.46 -11.08
CA ASP A 316 16.61 -12.39 -10.42
C ASP A 316 16.47 -12.55 -8.90
N ARG A 317 15.52 -11.81 -8.28
CA ARG A 317 15.23 -11.94 -6.84
C ARG A 317 14.79 -13.35 -6.46
N ALA A 318 13.95 -13.98 -7.28
CA ALA A 318 13.50 -15.35 -7.05
C ALA A 318 14.65 -16.37 -7.13
N ARG A 319 15.56 -16.23 -8.09
CA ARG A 319 16.76 -17.08 -8.20
C ARG A 319 17.64 -16.96 -6.95
N ILE A 320 17.93 -15.73 -6.54
CA ILE A 320 18.74 -15.47 -5.34
C ILE A 320 18.06 -16.06 -4.10
N LEU A 321 16.74 -15.88 -3.95
CA LEU A 321 16.01 -16.46 -2.82
C LEU A 321 16.05 -17.99 -2.86
N LEU A 322 15.86 -18.62 -4.03
CA LEU A 322 15.96 -20.08 -4.17
C LEU A 322 17.35 -20.60 -3.76
N ASP A 323 18.42 -19.91 -4.13
CA ASP A 323 19.79 -20.24 -3.70
C ASP A 323 19.95 -20.09 -2.17
N LEU A 324 19.34 -19.06 -1.58
CA LEU A 324 19.30 -18.87 -0.13
C LEU A 324 18.41 -19.89 0.62
N LEU A 325 17.48 -20.53 -0.07
CA LEU A 325 16.64 -21.59 0.50
C LEU A 325 17.23 -22.99 0.29
N ARG A 326 18.08 -23.18 -0.71
CA ARG A 326 18.78 -24.45 -0.97
C ARG A 326 19.81 -24.74 0.12
N GLU A 327 19.80 -25.93 0.72
CA GLU A 327 20.89 -26.35 1.63
C GLU A 327 22.26 -26.15 0.95
N PRO A 328 23.25 -25.54 1.63
CA PRO A 328 24.60 -25.59 1.09
C PRO A 328 25.00 -27.07 0.92
N PRO A 329 25.79 -27.41 -0.12
CA PRO A 329 26.44 -28.73 -0.14
C PRO A 329 27.16 -28.91 1.21
N PRO A 330 27.23 -30.14 1.76
CA PRO A 330 27.80 -30.37 3.08
C PRO A 330 29.30 -30.04 3.11
N GLU A 331 29.64 -28.76 3.24
CA GLU A 331 31.01 -28.24 3.30
C GLU A 331 31.59 -28.31 4.72
N ASN A 332 30.77 -28.69 5.72
CA ASN A 332 31.19 -28.91 7.10
C ASN A 332 31.08 -30.38 7.56
N ARG A 333 31.13 -31.33 6.63
CA ARG A 333 31.72 -32.62 6.98
C ARG A 333 33.22 -32.46 6.74
N LEU A 334 34.01 -32.39 7.82
CA LEU A 334 35.44 -32.68 7.73
C LEU A 334 35.57 -33.85 6.75
N THR A 335 36.34 -33.69 5.67
CA THR A 335 36.51 -34.76 4.69
C THR A 335 36.92 -36.03 5.44
N SER A 336 36.51 -37.22 4.96
CA SER A 336 36.81 -38.49 5.66
C SER A 336 38.28 -38.57 6.09
N SER A 337 39.18 -38.08 5.24
CA SER A 337 40.61 -37.99 5.52
C SER A 337 41.01 -37.02 6.64
N VAL A 338 40.37 -35.87 6.77
CA VAL A 338 40.65 -34.91 7.86
C VAL A 338 40.08 -35.42 9.18
N LEU A 339 38.87 -36.00 9.15
CA LEU A 339 38.22 -36.55 10.33
C LEU A 339 38.97 -37.80 10.84
N GLU A 340 39.38 -38.70 9.95
CA GLU A 340 40.26 -39.84 10.26
C GLU A 340 41.59 -39.38 10.87
N ARG A 341 42.22 -38.32 10.33
CA ARG A 341 43.49 -37.79 10.86
C ARG A 341 43.32 -37.17 12.25
N ILE A 342 42.24 -36.43 12.49
CA ILE A 342 41.94 -35.85 13.81
C ILE A 342 41.71 -36.98 14.82
N VAL A 343 40.86 -37.96 14.49
CA VAL A 343 40.56 -39.08 15.39
C VAL A 343 41.80 -39.95 15.63
N TYR A 344 42.65 -40.16 14.63
CA TYR A 344 43.93 -40.85 14.80
C TYR A 344 44.89 -40.10 15.73
N ASN A 345 45.01 -38.77 15.58
CA ASN A 345 45.87 -37.96 16.45
C ASN A 345 45.39 -37.97 17.90
N PHE A 346 44.07 -37.92 18.12
CA PHE A 346 43.48 -38.07 19.46
C PHE A 346 43.75 -39.47 20.02
N ALA A 347 43.51 -40.53 19.24
CA ALA A 347 43.77 -41.90 19.65
C ALA A 347 45.25 -42.15 19.98
N ALA A 348 46.18 -41.57 19.21
CA ALA A 348 47.61 -41.64 19.46
C ALA A 348 48.02 -40.91 20.75
N HIS A 349 47.32 -39.82 21.10
CA HIS A 349 47.55 -39.09 22.35
C HIS A 349 47.01 -39.82 23.58
N VAL A 350 45.92 -40.59 23.43
CA VAL A 350 45.24 -41.27 24.54
C VAL A 350 45.78 -42.68 24.78
N ASP A 351 45.91 -43.49 23.73
CA ASP A 351 46.26 -44.92 23.82
C ASP A 351 47.67 -45.26 23.31
N GLY A 352 48.43 -44.25 22.87
CA GLY A 352 49.75 -44.41 22.26
C GLY A 352 49.69 -44.81 20.77
N THR A 353 50.80 -44.60 20.06
CA THR A 353 50.88 -44.79 18.60
C THR A 353 50.62 -46.22 18.14
N ASP A 354 50.92 -47.21 18.98
CA ASP A 354 50.80 -48.63 18.64
C ASP A 354 49.35 -49.10 18.56
N LYS A 355 48.42 -48.42 19.26
CA LYS A 355 46.98 -48.74 19.29
C LYS A 355 46.10 -47.70 18.61
N ALA A 356 46.68 -46.57 18.21
CA ALA A 356 45.99 -45.42 17.65
C ALA A 356 45.06 -45.77 16.47
N ALA A 357 45.49 -46.65 15.56
CA ALA A 357 44.70 -47.03 14.39
C ALA A 357 43.44 -47.82 14.77
N GLU A 358 43.54 -48.73 15.75
CA GLU A 358 42.42 -49.56 16.18
C GLU A 358 41.41 -48.75 17.00
N THR A 359 41.90 -47.93 17.94
CA THR A 359 41.07 -47.01 18.73
C THR A 359 40.36 -46.00 17.81
N ALA A 360 41.07 -45.42 16.84
CA ALA A 360 40.45 -44.48 15.91
C ALA A 360 39.34 -45.13 15.07
N LYS A 361 39.57 -46.35 14.58
CA LYS A 361 38.56 -47.11 13.83
C LYS A 361 37.32 -47.38 14.68
N LYS A 362 37.49 -47.76 15.95
CA LYS A 362 36.39 -48.03 16.87
C LYS A 362 35.57 -46.77 17.18
N LEU A 363 36.23 -45.64 17.45
CA LEU A 363 35.57 -44.35 17.68
C LEU A 363 34.75 -43.89 16.47
N LEU A 364 35.28 -44.07 15.24
CA LEU A 364 34.55 -43.73 14.02
C LEU A 364 33.31 -44.62 13.83
N GLN A 365 33.41 -45.92 14.12
CA GLN A 365 32.28 -46.85 14.06
C GLN A 365 31.18 -46.46 15.07
N ASP A 366 31.55 -46.14 16.31
CA ASP A 366 30.61 -45.72 17.35
C ASP A 366 29.87 -44.42 16.97
N VAL A 367 30.60 -43.45 16.40
CA VAL A 367 30.01 -42.18 15.94
C VAL A 367 29.00 -42.41 14.79
N VAL A 368 29.35 -43.26 13.83
CA VAL A 368 28.44 -43.61 12.73
C VAL A 368 27.19 -44.31 13.25
N GLN A 369 27.35 -45.28 14.14
CA GLN A 369 26.24 -46.03 14.71
C GLN A 369 25.29 -45.13 15.50
N LYS A 370 25.83 -44.24 16.34
CA LYS A 370 25.04 -43.27 17.10
C LYS A 370 24.33 -42.25 16.21
N SER A 371 24.94 -41.87 15.08
CA SER A 371 24.30 -41.01 14.08
C SER A 371 23.13 -41.71 13.39
N ILE A 372 23.24 -43.01 13.10
CA ILE A 372 22.16 -43.82 12.52
C ILE A 372 21.01 -43.96 13.52
N GLU A 373 21.32 -44.25 14.79
CA GLU A 373 20.33 -44.33 15.87
C GLU A 373 19.57 -43.02 16.05
N ASN A 374 20.26 -41.88 16.13
CA ASN A 374 19.61 -40.57 16.23
C ASN A 374 18.71 -40.27 15.02
N SER A 375 19.16 -40.62 13.81
CA SER A 375 18.39 -40.42 12.58
C SER A 375 17.13 -41.29 12.57
N LEU A 376 17.23 -42.54 13.04
CA LEU A 376 16.09 -43.44 13.20
C LEU A 376 15.10 -42.93 14.26
N SER A 377 15.59 -42.41 15.39
CA SER A 377 14.74 -41.81 16.43
C SER A 377 13.98 -40.57 15.92
N HIS A 378 14.65 -39.71 15.13
CA HIS A 378 14.00 -38.55 14.50
C HIS A 378 12.93 -38.97 13.48
N MET A 379 13.16 -40.04 12.71
CA MET A 379 12.15 -40.57 11.79
C MET A 379 10.96 -41.19 12.54
N GLN A 380 11.21 -41.91 13.64
CA GLN A 380 10.15 -42.48 14.48
C GLN A 380 9.30 -41.41 15.17
N LEU A 381 9.88 -40.28 15.59
CA LEU A 381 9.15 -39.15 16.13
C LEU A 381 8.25 -38.47 15.08
N ARG A 382 8.67 -38.46 13.81
CA ARG A 382 7.85 -37.95 12.70
C ARG A 382 6.68 -38.87 12.34
N THR A 383 6.81 -40.19 12.53
CA THR A 383 5.75 -41.16 12.22
C THR A 383 4.79 -41.42 13.39
N SER A 384 5.12 -40.97 14.61
CA SER A 384 4.33 -41.19 15.83
C SER A 384 3.54 -39.97 16.31
N SER A 385 3.55 -38.85 15.58
CA SER A 385 2.58 -37.77 15.81
C SER A 385 1.21 -38.22 15.29
N PRO A 386 0.21 -38.49 16.15
CA PRO A 386 -1.11 -38.87 15.68
C PRO A 386 -1.79 -37.64 15.08
N PHE A 387 -2.27 -37.78 13.85
CA PHE A 387 -3.44 -37.03 13.38
C PHE A 387 -4.53 -37.16 14.44
N LYS A 388 -4.70 -36.14 15.29
CA LYS A 388 -5.97 -35.92 15.98
C LYS A 388 -6.84 -35.13 15.03
N ASP A 389 -7.54 -35.87 14.19
CA ASP A 389 -8.72 -35.39 13.49
C ASP A 389 -9.73 -34.90 14.54
N SER A 390 -10.03 -33.61 14.48
CA SER A 390 -11.17 -33.01 15.14
C SER A 390 -12.44 -33.47 14.42
N ILE A 391 -13.04 -34.56 14.88
CA ILE A 391 -14.49 -34.79 14.77
C ILE A 391 -15.05 -34.89 16.19
N ASN A 392 -15.47 -33.74 16.70
CA ASN A 392 -16.74 -33.52 17.42
C ASN A 392 -16.92 -32.03 17.71
#